data_AF-A0A840AXC3-F1
#
_entry.id   AF-A0A840AXC3-F1
#
_cell.length_a   1.000
_cell.length_b   1.000
_cell.length_c   1.000
_cell.angle_alpha   90.00
_cell.angle_beta   90.00
_cell.angle_gamma   90.00
#
_symmetry.space_group_name_H-M   'P 1'
#
loop_
_entity.id
_entity.type
_entity.pdbx_description
1 polymer ?
#
loop_
_entity_poly.entity_id
_entity_poly.type
_entity_poly.pdbx_seq_one_letter_code
_entity_poly.pdbx_strand_id
1 'polypeptide(L)'
;MVAFDEISSALDRLREAHYWLHQMERNYHFADQFRWSLNSFLKALKEVRPILDQELQHKEGFKAWKEPIYQTLRDNKLLVSLQKNRDVVVHQRRLRLRSSGAIGLYQGGLRFGVGLPIDPDHDSDTAILAAVAAGDPFGLMTPDEDTIPCVRRFWRLPEYEEEIVQLCSMAWLAIGGLMSEVIKWLSGEIIEFNLTCRLSDDEMMFRLYNRDALAQRLAPSMPRHFRECSMKPVS
;
A
#
# COMPACT_ATOMS: atom_id res chain seq x y z
N MET A 1 -27.03 6.69 -19.00
CA MET A 1 -27.54 6.43 -17.63
C MET A 1 -27.86 4.95 -17.41
N VAL A 2 -28.69 4.30 -18.25
CA VAL A 2 -29.09 2.88 -18.11
C VAL A 2 -27.93 1.89 -17.94
N ALA A 3 -26.81 2.07 -18.66
CA ALA A 3 -25.65 1.18 -18.56
C ALA A 3 -25.02 1.14 -17.16
N PHE A 4 -25.07 2.24 -16.40
CA PHE A 4 -24.51 2.27 -15.04
C PHE A 4 -25.38 1.53 -14.03
N ASP A 5 -26.70 1.53 -14.24
CA ASP A 5 -27.63 0.83 -13.35
C ASP A 5 -27.46 -0.70 -13.48
N GLU A 6 -27.21 -1.18 -14.70
CA GLU A 6 -27.05 -2.61 -15.01
C GLU A 6 -25.78 -3.24 -14.41
N ILE A 7 -24.74 -2.46 -14.13
CA ILE A 7 -23.47 -2.93 -13.56
C ILE A 7 -23.11 -2.22 -12.25
N SER A 8 -24.13 -1.67 -11.59
CA SER A 8 -23.97 -0.78 -10.43
C SER A 8 -23.22 -1.45 -9.28
N SER A 9 -23.45 -2.74 -9.04
CA SER A 9 -22.77 -3.49 -7.97
C SER A 9 -21.32 -3.78 -8.32
N ALA A 10 -21.02 -4.12 -9.58
CA ALA A 10 -19.64 -4.32 -10.02
C ALA A 10 -18.83 -3.01 -9.97
N LEU A 11 -19.44 -1.89 -10.36
CA LEU A 11 -18.83 -0.56 -10.25
C LEU A 11 -18.58 -0.15 -8.81
N ASP A 12 -19.55 -0.37 -7.92
CA ASP A 12 -19.40 -0.10 -6.50
C ASP A 12 -18.26 -0.93 -5.90
N ARG A 13 -18.19 -2.22 -6.25
CA ARG A 13 -17.10 -3.10 -5.83
C ARG A 13 -15.72 -2.64 -6.32
N LEU A 14 -15.62 -2.13 -7.56
CA LEU A 14 -14.38 -1.55 -8.07
C LEU A 14 -13.99 -0.26 -7.32
N ARG A 15 -14.97 0.57 -6.97
CA ARG A 15 -14.76 1.77 -6.13
C ARG A 15 -14.35 1.41 -4.71
N GLU A 16 -14.90 0.34 -4.14
CA GLU A 16 -14.47 -0.19 -2.85
C GLU A 16 -13.00 -0.63 -2.90
N ALA A 17 -12.60 -1.34 -3.96
CA ALA A 17 -11.18 -1.68 -4.16
C ALA A 17 -10.32 -0.41 -4.25
N HIS A 18 -10.77 0.63 -4.97
CA HIS A 18 -10.06 1.90 -5.04
C HIS A 18 -9.92 2.57 -3.65
N TYR A 19 -10.96 2.53 -2.83
CA TYR A 19 -10.91 3.03 -1.45
C TYR A 19 -9.85 2.29 -0.63
N TRP A 20 -9.80 0.96 -0.70
CA TRP A 20 -8.81 0.16 0.04
C TRP A 20 -7.38 0.40 -0.44
N LEU A 21 -7.17 0.72 -1.73
CA LEU A 21 -5.87 1.15 -2.25
C LEU A 21 -5.38 2.41 -1.52
N HIS A 22 -6.22 3.41 -1.36
CA HIS A 22 -5.88 4.61 -0.58
C HIS A 22 -5.72 4.34 0.91
N GLN A 23 -6.44 3.37 1.48
CA GLN A 23 -6.20 2.98 2.87
C GLN A 23 -4.82 2.32 3.04
N MET A 24 -4.31 1.58 2.05
CA MET A 24 -2.93 1.09 2.09
C MET A 24 -1.93 2.25 2.10
N GLU A 25 -2.11 3.25 1.25
CA GLU A 25 -1.23 4.42 1.19
C GLU A 25 -1.20 5.20 2.50
N ARG A 26 -2.38 5.49 3.06
CA ARG A 26 -2.52 6.23 4.33
C ARG A 26 -1.93 5.48 5.52
N ASN A 27 -2.02 4.15 5.48
CA ASN A 27 -1.58 3.29 6.58
C ASN A 27 -0.24 2.61 6.30
N TYR A 28 0.53 3.06 5.30
CA TYR A 28 1.71 2.37 4.79
C TYR A 28 2.76 2.02 5.85
N HIS A 29 2.88 2.86 6.88
CA HIS A 29 3.82 2.70 7.99
C HIS A 29 3.24 1.97 9.21
N PHE A 30 1.95 1.64 9.20
CA PHE A 30 1.23 0.94 10.27
C PHE A 30 0.90 -0.48 9.82
N ALA A 31 1.64 -1.46 10.36
CA ALA A 31 1.75 -2.81 9.81
C ALA A 31 0.41 -3.54 9.74
N ASP A 32 -0.37 -3.52 10.82
CA ASP A 32 -1.66 -4.19 10.87
C ASP A 32 -2.66 -3.56 9.89
N GLN A 33 -2.83 -2.25 9.95
CA GLN A 33 -3.78 -1.50 9.12
C GLN A 33 -3.43 -1.61 7.62
N PHE A 34 -2.14 -1.58 7.29
CA PHE A 34 -1.66 -1.84 5.93
C PHE A 34 -2.07 -3.24 5.46
N ARG A 35 -1.74 -4.28 6.26
CA ARG A 35 -2.07 -5.67 5.94
C ARG A 35 -3.58 -5.90 5.80
N TRP A 36 -4.39 -5.30 6.67
CA TRP A 36 -5.85 -5.38 6.59
C TRP A 36 -6.38 -4.69 5.33
N SER A 37 -5.88 -3.50 5.02
CA SER A 37 -6.26 -2.75 3.82
C SER A 37 -5.91 -3.52 2.55
N LEU A 38 -4.72 -4.14 2.48
CA LEU A 38 -4.31 -5.00 1.37
C LEU A 38 -5.24 -6.21 1.21
N ASN A 39 -5.58 -6.88 2.31
CA ASN A 39 -6.49 -8.02 2.26
C ASN A 39 -7.89 -7.62 1.76
N SER A 40 -8.41 -6.48 2.23
CA SER A 40 -9.69 -5.94 1.79
C SER A 40 -9.66 -5.53 0.32
N PHE A 41 -8.57 -4.90 -0.13
CA PHE A 41 -8.34 -4.56 -1.54
C PHE A 41 -8.41 -5.81 -2.43
N LEU A 42 -7.64 -6.86 -2.09
CA LEU A 42 -7.59 -8.09 -2.89
C LEU A 42 -8.95 -8.80 -2.93
N LYS A 43 -9.70 -8.76 -1.82
CA LYS A 43 -11.06 -9.31 -1.77
C LYS A 43 -12.01 -8.54 -2.67
N ALA A 44 -12.06 -7.21 -2.51
CA ALA A 44 -12.94 -6.35 -3.30
C ALA A 44 -12.64 -6.50 -4.80
N LEU A 45 -11.37 -6.43 -5.20
CA LEU A 45 -10.97 -6.55 -6.61
C LEU A 45 -11.35 -7.89 -7.23
N LYS A 46 -11.22 -9.00 -6.48
CA LYS A 46 -11.60 -10.35 -6.95
C LYS A 46 -13.10 -10.48 -7.19
N GLU A 47 -13.92 -9.80 -6.40
CA GLU A 47 -15.38 -9.87 -6.46
C GLU A 47 -15.99 -9.11 -7.65
N VAL A 48 -15.25 -8.17 -8.26
CA VAL A 48 -15.75 -7.39 -9.41
C VAL A 48 -16.21 -8.30 -10.56
N ARG A 49 -15.39 -9.27 -10.98
CA ARG A 49 -15.75 -10.14 -12.13
C ARG A 49 -16.95 -11.06 -11.85
N PRO A 50 -17.02 -11.80 -10.72
CA PRO A 50 -18.19 -12.60 -10.38
C PRO A 50 -19.49 -11.79 -10.30
N ILE A 51 -19.44 -10.58 -9.72
CA ILE A 51 -20.60 -9.69 -9.65
C ILE A 51 -21.03 -9.26 -11.05
N LEU A 52 -20.07 -8.83 -11.89
CA LEU A 52 -20.34 -8.47 -13.28
C LEU A 52 -20.95 -9.63 -14.08
N ASP A 53 -20.44 -10.84 -13.89
CA ASP A 53 -20.98 -12.04 -14.53
C ASP A 53 -22.42 -12.30 -14.13
N GLN A 54 -22.76 -12.09 -12.85
CA GLN A 54 -24.11 -12.26 -12.33
C GLN A 54 -25.06 -11.17 -12.85
N GLU A 55 -24.62 -9.92 -12.90
CA GLU A 55 -25.41 -8.78 -13.38
C GLU A 55 -25.77 -8.90 -14.86
N LEU A 56 -24.82 -9.36 -15.69
CA LEU A 56 -24.98 -9.41 -17.15
C LEU A 56 -25.30 -10.82 -17.70
N GLN A 57 -25.54 -11.82 -16.85
CA GLN A 57 -25.78 -13.20 -17.29
C GLN A 57 -26.96 -13.35 -18.27
N HIS A 58 -27.96 -12.48 -18.17
CA HIS A 58 -29.17 -12.51 -19.01
C HIS A 58 -29.04 -11.70 -20.30
N LYS A 59 -27.94 -10.95 -20.48
CA LYS A 59 -27.75 -10.12 -21.66
C LYS A 59 -27.28 -10.96 -22.85
N GLU A 60 -28.03 -10.86 -23.93
CA GLU A 60 -27.70 -11.54 -25.18
C GLU A 60 -26.34 -11.07 -25.71
N GLY A 61 -25.53 -12.02 -26.21
CA GLY A 61 -24.21 -11.73 -26.75
C GLY A 61 -23.10 -11.50 -25.70
N PHE A 62 -23.42 -11.24 -24.43
CA PHE A 62 -22.43 -10.94 -23.38
C PHE A 62 -21.38 -12.06 -23.23
N LYS A 63 -21.82 -13.32 -23.23
CA LYS A 63 -20.92 -14.48 -23.08
C LYS A 63 -19.90 -14.58 -24.21
N ALA A 64 -20.33 -14.35 -25.46
CA ALA A 64 -19.44 -14.42 -26.62
C ALA A 64 -18.50 -13.21 -26.66
N TRP A 65 -19.02 -12.02 -26.33
CA TRP A 65 -18.26 -10.78 -26.30
C TRP A 65 -17.17 -10.76 -25.22
N LYS A 66 -17.46 -11.24 -24.00
CA LYS A 66 -16.53 -11.12 -22.86
C LYS A 66 -15.35 -12.09 -22.92
N GLU A 67 -15.49 -13.23 -23.59
CA GLU A 67 -14.50 -14.31 -23.55
C GLU A 67 -13.08 -13.88 -23.97
N PRO A 68 -12.86 -13.15 -25.11
CA PRO A 68 -11.51 -12.67 -25.46
C PRO A 68 -10.92 -11.71 -24.42
N ILE A 69 -11.75 -10.87 -23.78
CA ILE A 69 -11.31 -9.93 -22.74
C ILE A 69 -10.92 -10.71 -21.48
N TYR A 70 -11.75 -11.67 -21.08
CA TYR A 70 -11.48 -12.52 -19.92
C TYR A 70 -10.23 -13.37 -20.14
N GLN A 71 -9.97 -13.82 -21.36
CA GLN A 71 -8.75 -14.55 -21.68
C GLN A 71 -7.51 -13.69 -21.45
N THR A 72 -7.52 -12.43 -21.90
CA THR A 72 -6.44 -11.45 -21.62
C THR A 72 -6.19 -11.29 -20.11
N LEU A 73 -7.25 -11.26 -19.30
CA LEU A 73 -7.13 -11.16 -17.83
C LEU A 73 -6.66 -12.45 -17.17
N ARG A 74 -6.98 -13.63 -17.73
CA ARG A 74 -6.48 -14.93 -17.25
C ARG A 74 -5.00 -15.09 -17.56
N ASP A 75 -4.54 -14.56 -18.69
CA ASP A 75 -3.14 -14.62 -19.12
C ASP A 75 -2.26 -13.56 -18.42
N ASN A 76 -2.90 -12.59 -17.76
CA ASN A 76 -2.22 -11.60 -16.94
C ASN A 76 -1.61 -12.25 -15.67
N LYS A 77 -0.30 -12.52 -15.72
CA LYS A 77 0.46 -13.14 -14.63
C LYS A 77 0.31 -12.43 -13.29
N LEU A 78 0.25 -11.10 -13.29
CA LEU A 78 0.09 -10.31 -12.08
C LEU A 78 -1.25 -10.59 -11.40
N LEU A 79 -2.36 -10.51 -12.15
CA LEU A 79 -3.70 -10.78 -11.62
C LEU A 79 -3.82 -12.22 -11.09
N VAL A 80 -3.24 -13.18 -11.81
CA VAL A 80 -3.19 -14.58 -11.37
C VAL A 80 -2.40 -14.72 -10.06
N SER A 81 -1.24 -14.07 -9.94
CA SER A 81 -0.40 -14.14 -8.76
C SER A 81 -1.06 -13.51 -7.54
N LEU A 82 -1.66 -12.32 -7.69
CA LEU A 82 -2.37 -11.64 -6.60
C LEU A 82 -3.58 -12.45 -6.12
N GLN A 83 -4.29 -13.11 -7.03
CA GLN A 83 -5.39 -14.02 -6.69
C GLN A 83 -4.91 -15.25 -5.91
N LYS A 84 -3.79 -15.86 -6.31
CA LYS A 84 -3.18 -16.98 -5.59
C LYS A 84 -2.72 -16.57 -4.19
N ASN A 85 -2.08 -15.42 -4.05
CA ASN A 85 -1.62 -14.91 -2.76
C ASN A 85 -2.79 -14.66 -1.79
N ARG A 86 -3.94 -14.22 -2.29
CA ARG A 86 -5.16 -14.11 -1.47
C ARG A 86 -5.66 -15.47 -1.00
N ASP A 87 -5.65 -16.50 -1.82
CA ASP A 87 -6.10 -17.83 -1.38
C ASP A 87 -5.15 -18.43 -0.32
N VAL A 88 -3.85 -18.12 -0.41
CA VAL A 88 -2.89 -18.40 0.68
C VAL A 88 -3.21 -17.60 1.95
N VAL A 89 -3.60 -16.33 1.85
CA VAL A 89 -3.98 -15.50 3.01
C VAL A 89 -5.22 -16.05 3.71
N VAL A 90 -6.24 -16.42 2.93
CA VAL A 90 -7.51 -16.94 3.44
C VAL A 90 -7.32 -18.30 4.12
N HIS A 91 -6.37 -19.12 3.67
CA HIS A 91 -6.11 -20.45 4.25
C HIS A 91 -4.97 -20.52 5.29
N GLN A 92 -3.97 -19.63 5.23
CA GLN A 92 -2.77 -19.65 6.11
C GLN A 92 -2.64 -18.44 7.04
N ARG A 93 -3.71 -17.64 7.19
CA ARG A 93 -3.86 -16.50 8.11
C ARG A 93 -2.90 -15.31 7.95
N ARG A 94 -1.86 -15.34 7.10
CA ARG A 94 -1.03 -14.15 6.78
C ARG A 94 -0.49 -14.15 5.34
N LEU A 95 -0.62 -13.02 4.65
CA LEU A 95 0.12 -12.71 3.44
C LEU A 95 1.60 -12.67 3.82
N ARG A 96 2.46 -13.50 3.21
CA ARG A 96 3.91 -13.50 3.47
C ARG A 96 4.56 -12.33 2.73
N LEU A 97 4.25 -11.12 3.18
CA LEU A 97 4.94 -9.92 2.71
C LEU A 97 6.36 -9.90 3.25
N ARG A 98 7.29 -9.45 2.41
CA ARG A 98 8.59 -8.99 2.87
C ARG A 98 8.46 -7.50 3.16
N SER A 99 8.93 -7.09 4.33
CA SER A 99 9.11 -5.68 4.64
C SER A 99 10.59 -5.41 4.89
N SER A 100 11.06 -4.31 4.32
CA SER A 100 12.43 -3.83 4.43
C SER A 100 12.39 -2.32 4.46
N GLY A 101 13.42 -1.69 4.98
CA GLY A 101 13.48 -0.25 4.96
C GLY A 101 14.86 0.29 5.20
N ALA A 102 14.93 1.61 5.33
CA ALA A 102 16.11 2.31 5.79
C ALA A 102 15.71 3.30 6.89
N ILE A 103 16.53 3.39 7.93
CA ILE A 103 16.45 4.45 8.93
C ILE A 103 17.57 5.44 8.64
N GLY A 104 17.27 6.73 8.70
CA GLY A 104 18.25 7.73 8.34
C GLY A 104 17.77 9.17 8.45
N LEU A 105 18.51 10.06 7.79
CA LEU A 105 18.23 11.50 7.71
C LEU A 105 17.70 11.85 6.32
N TYR A 106 16.60 12.60 6.31
CA TYR A 106 15.92 13.08 5.11
C TYR A 106 16.29 14.54 4.80
N GLN A 107 16.62 14.79 3.54
CA GLN A 107 16.82 16.13 2.97
C GLN A 107 16.47 16.07 1.47
N GLY A 108 15.17 16.18 1.13
CA GLY A 108 14.68 15.98 -0.24
C GLY A 108 14.85 14.54 -0.75
N GLY A 109 15.07 13.58 0.16
CA GLY A 109 15.40 12.19 -0.10
C GLY A 109 16.23 11.61 1.05
N LEU A 110 16.52 10.30 1.01
CA LEU A 110 17.38 9.65 2.01
C LEU A 110 18.85 10.05 1.77
N ARG A 111 19.44 10.85 2.67
CA ARG A 111 20.83 11.34 2.54
C ARG A 111 21.84 10.38 3.16
N PHE A 112 21.57 9.95 4.40
CA PHE A 112 22.35 8.98 5.15
C PHE A 112 21.39 8.00 5.78
N GLY A 113 21.62 6.70 5.60
CA GLY A 113 20.80 5.68 6.24
C GLY A 113 21.36 4.29 6.05
N VAL A 114 20.91 3.37 6.90
CA VAL A 114 21.24 1.94 6.78
C VAL A 114 19.99 1.17 6.43
N GLY A 115 20.13 0.30 5.43
CA GLY A 115 19.12 -0.69 5.11
C GLY A 115 18.99 -1.71 6.24
N LEU A 116 17.77 -1.95 6.68
CA LEU A 116 17.46 -2.96 7.69
C LEU A 116 16.21 -3.74 7.29
N PRO A 117 16.12 -5.03 7.69
CA PRO A 117 14.84 -5.71 7.70
C PRO A 117 13.92 -5.00 8.70
N ILE A 118 12.70 -4.68 8.26
CA ILE A 118 11.63 -4.24 9.16
C ILE A 118 10.64 -5.39 9.19
N ASP A 119 10.32 -5.89 10.38
CA ASP A 119 9.35 -6.98 10.48
C ASP A 119 7.99 -6.53 9.87
N PRO A 120 7.37 -7.32 8.99
CA PRO A 120 6.01 -7.09 8.47
C PRO A 120 4.93 -6.90 9.54
N ASP A 121 5.16 -7.34 10.78
CA ASP A 121 4.25 -7.17 11.91
C ASP A 121 4.59 -5.95 12.78
N HIS A 122 5.66 -5.22 12.47
CA HIS A 122 6.06 -4.02 13.21
C HIS A 122 5.84 -2.72 12.42
N ASP A 123 5.43 -1.69 13.14
CA ASP A 123 5.31 -0.33 12.62
C ASP A 123 6.69 0.30 12.39
N SER A 124 6.75 1.28 11.48
CA SER A 124 7.97 2.06 11.28
C SER A 124 8.42 2.81 12.54
N ASP A 125 7.46 3.21 13.38
CA ASP A 125 7.73 3.82 14.69
C ASP A 125 8.55 2.90 15.59
N THR A 126 8.25 1.59 15.58
CA THR A 126 8.98 0.60 16.37
C THR A 126 10.43 0.50 15.89
N ALA A 127 10.64 0.54 14.57
CA ALA A 127 11.97 0.46 13.97
C ALA A 127 12.86 1.67 14.33
N ILE A 128 12.34 2.90 14.21
CA ILE A 128 13.13 4.09 14.53
C ILE A 128 13.41 4.22 16.04
N LEU A 129 12.43 3.88 16.90
CA LEU A 129 12.63 3.89 18.34
C LEU A 129 13.68 2.85 18.75
N ALA A 130 13.68 1.66 18.14
CA ALA A 130 14.70 0.65 18.38
C ALA A 130 16.10 1.13 17.94
N ALA A 131 16.22 1.80 16.79
CA ALA A 131 17.50 2.35 16.35
C ALA A 131 18.03 3.41 17.31
N VAL A 132 17.19 4.36 17.75
CA VAL A 132 17.62 5.38 18.72
C VAL A 132 18.02 4.73 20.05
N ALA A 133 17.22 3.78 20.55
CA ALA A 133 17.52 3.05 21.79
C ALA A 133 18.81 2.21 21.71
N ALA A 134 19.21 1.76 20.52
CA ALA A 134 20.44 1.03 20.26
C ALA A 134 21.71 1.91 20.23
N GLY A 135 21.58 3.23 20.47
CA GLY A 135 22.71 4.16 20.55
C GLY A 135 22.69 5.28 19.52
N ASP A 136 21.54 5.58 18.92
CA ASP A 136 21.34 6.66 17.95
C ASP A 136 22.32 6.65 16.76
N PRO A 137 22.28 5.59 15.93
CA PRO A 137 23.15 5.50 14.76
C PRO A 137 22.84 6.67 13.82
N PHE A 138 23.87 7.28 13.24
CA PHE A 138 23.78 8.46 12.35
C PHE A 138 23.35 9.76 13.03
N GLY A 139 23.26 9.79 14.37
CA GLY A 139 22.90 10.99 15.10
C GLY A 139 21.49 11.47 14.76
N LEU A 140 20.50 10.56 14.70
CA LEU A 140 19.10 10.92 14.41
C LEU A 140 18.58 11.93 15.43
N MET A 141 19.02 11.84 16.68
CA MET A 141 18.65 12.76 17.75
C MET A 141 19.55 13.99 17.84
N THR A 142 20.60 14.08 17.02
CA THR A 142 21.47 15.27 16.98
C THR A 142 20.66 16.46 16.47
N PRO A 143 20.66 17.60 17.19
CA PRO A 143 19.99 18.81 16.72
C PRO A 143 20.58 19.27 15.38
N ASP A 144 19.74 19.29 14.36
CA ASP A 144 20.08 19.73 13.01
C ASP A 144 18.79 20.25 12.35
N GLU A 145 18.82 21.49 11.85
CA GLU A 145 17.70 22.15 11.20
C GLU A 145 17.55 21.73 9.73
N ASP A 146 18.61 21.23 9.10
CA ASP A 146 18.64 20.91 7.67
C ASP A 146 18.24 19.47 7.35
N THR A 147 18.18 18.61 8.36
CA THR A 147 17.86 17.20 8.20
C THR A 147 16.75 16.73 9.15
N ILE A 148 15.93 15.79 8.68
CA ILE A 148 14.80 15.25 9.44
C ILE A 148 14.95 13.73 9.59
N PRO A 149 14.90 13.16 10.81
CA PRO A 149 14.91 11.72 10.98
C PRO A 149 13.77 11.06 10.22
N CYS A 150 14.04 9.94 9.56
CA CYS A 150 13.07 9.27 8.72
C CYS A 150 13.19 7.75 8.76
N VAL A 151 12.08 7.11 8.40
CA VAL A 151 12.03 5.72 7.99
C VAL A 151 11.54 5.69 6.56
N ARG A 152 12.33 5.09 5.66
CA ARG A 152 11.86 4.69 4.33
C ARG A 152 11.46 3.23 4.36
N ARG A 153 10.22 2.88 3.99
CA ARG A 153 9.72 1.49 4.03
C ARG A 153 9.35 0.97 2.65
N PHE A 154 9.55 -0.33 2.45
CA PHE A 154 9.13 -1.07 1.27
C PHE A 154 8.33 -2.31 1.68
N TRP A 155 7.27 -2.60 0.95
CA TRP A 155 6.51 -3.84 1.04
C TRP A 155 6.55 -4.57 -0.30
N ARG A 156 6.94 -5.84 -0.28
CA ARG A 156 7.07 -6.65 -1.50
C ARG A 156 6.51 -8.05 -1.32
N LEU A 157 6.05 -8.61 -2.42
CA LEU A 157 5.82 -10.05 -2.52
C LEU A 157 7.16 -10.75 -2.81
N PRO A 158 7.41 -11.96 -2.28
CA PRO A 158 8.66 -12.68 -2.52
C PRO A 158 9.00 -12.90 -4.00
N GLU A 159 7.99 -12.99 -4.86
CA GLU A 159 8.11 -13.26 -6.29
C GLU A 159 8.13 -12.00 -7.18
N TYR A 160 8.10 -10.81 -6.60
CA TYR A 160 8.17 -9.52 -7.31
C TYR A 160 9.22 -8.59 -6.68
N GLU A 161 9.89 -7.82 -7.53
CA GLU A 161 10.81 -6.76 -7.07
C GLU A 161 10.06 -5.43 -6.88
N GLU A 162 8.94 -5.28 -7.57
CA GLU A 162 8.05 -4.13 -7.48
C GLU A 162 7.37 -4.05 -6.11
N GLU A 163 6.99 -2.84 -5.74
CA GLU A 163 6.29 -2.57 -4.49
C GLU A 163 4.82 -3.01 -4.59
N ILE A 164 4.26 -3.58 -3.51
CA ILE A 164 2.93 -4.20 -3.54
C ILE A 164 1.80 -3.20 -3.85
N VAL A 165 1.86 -1.96 -3.40
CA VAL A 165 0.87 -0.91 -3.74
C VAL A 165 0.94 -0.56 -5.23
N GLN A 166 2.13 -0.55 -5.84
CA GLN A 166 2.28 -0.41 -7.29
C GLN A 166 1.64 -1.59 -8.04
N LEU A 167 1.92 -2.83 -7.59
CA LEU A 167 1.30 -4.04 -8.14
C LEU A 167 -0.23 -4.00 -8.01
N CYS A 168 -0.76 -3.59 -6.86
CA CYS A 168 -2.19 -3.40 -6.63
C CYS A 168 -2.79 -2.34 -7.56
N SER A 169 -2.06 -1.24 -7.81
CA SER A 169 -2.50 -0.19 -8.74
C SER A 169 -2.61 -0.69 -10.17
N MET A 170 -1.60 -1.44 -10.63
CA MET A 170 -1.63 -2.09 -11.95
C MET A 170 -2.78 -3.09 -12.07
N ALA A 171 -3.05 -3.86 -11.01
CA ALA A 171 -4.16 -4.79 -10.96
C ALA A 171 -5.52 -4.08 -10.99
N TRP A 172 -5.66 -2.98 -10.25
CA TRP A 172 -6.88 -2.17 -10.27
C TRP A 172 -7.13 -1.56 -11.66
N LEU A 173 -6.10 -1.01 -12.30
CA LEU A 173 -6.21 -0.47 -13.67
C LEU A 173 -6.58 -1.55 -14.69
N ALA A 174 -6.05 -2.77 -14.57
CA ALA A 174 -6.42 -3.87 -15.45
C ALA A 174 -7.91 -4.24 -15.33
N ILE A 175 -8.47 -4.23 -14.13
CA ILE A 175 -9.91 -4.44 -13.91
C ILE A 175 -10.72 -3.19 -14.31
N GLY A 176 -10.18 -1.99 -14.10
CA GLY A 176 -10.76 -0.75 -14.62
C GLY A 176 -10.92 -0.78 -16.13
N GLY A 177 -9.90 -1.24 -16.87
CA GLY A 177 -9.98 -1.45 -18.32
C GLY A 177 -11.06 -2.44 -18.73
N LEU A 178 -11.26 -3.53 -17.98
CA LEU A 178 -12.40 -4.41 -18.19
C LEU A 178 -13.73 -3.65 -18.04
N MET A 179 -13.88 -2.86 -16.97
CA MET A 179 -15.11 -2.09 -16.75
C MET A 179 -15.33 -1.06 -17.85
N SER A 180 -14.27 -0.41 -18.35
CA SER A 180 -14.34 0.48 -19.51
C SER A 180 -14.89 -0.22 -20.75
N GLU A 181 -14.40 -1.42 -21.06
CA GLU A 181 -14.89 -2.21 -22.19
C GLU A 181 -16.35 -2.64 -22.01
N VAL A 182 -16.77 -2.99 -20.79
CA VAL A 182 -18.17 -3.32 -20.47
C VAL A 182 -19.08 -2.10 -20.70
N ILE A 183 -18.70 -0.93 -20.18
CA ILE A 183 -19.49 0.29 -20.33
C ILE A 183 -19.60 0.65 -21.81
N LYS A 184 -18.50 0.57 -22.55
CA LYS A 184 -18.48 0.78 -24.00
C LYS A 184 -19.39 -0.21 -24.74
N TRP A 185 -19.43 -1.47 -24.33
CA TRP A 185 -20.32 -2.46 -24.94
C TRP A 185 -21.80 -2.17 -24.64
N LEU A 186 -22.12 -1.69 -23.43
CA LEU A 186 -23.50 -1.41 -23.01
C LEU A 186 -24.05 -0.07 -23.55
N SER A 187 -23.26 1.00 -23.55
CA SER A 187 -23.72 2.35 -23.90
C SER A 187 -23.02 2.98 -25.11
N GLY A 188 -21.94 2.39 -25.60
CA GLY A 188 -21.05 3.03 -26.58
C GLY A 188 -20.15 4.11 -25.98
N GLU A 189 -20.30 4.44 -24.70
CA GLU A 189 -19.49 5.46 -24.02
C GLU A 189 -18.12 4.89 -23.63
N ILE A 190 -17.09 5.73 -23.74
CA ILE A 190 -15.73 5.38 -23.32
C ILE A 190 -15.45 6.11 -22.01
N ILE A 191 -15.15 5.35 -20.97
CA ILE A 191 -14.76 5.88 -19.66
C ILE A 191 -13.37 5.37 -19.36
N GLU A 192 -12.48 6.26 -18.96
CA GLU A 192 -11.12 5.91 -18.57
C GLU A 192 -10.97 5.97 -17.05
N PHE A 193 -10.68 4.82 -16.44
CA PHE A 193 -10.31 4.74 -15.04
C PHE A 193 -8.82 5.08 -14.90
N ASN A 194 -8.51 6.00 -14.00
CA ASN A 194 -7.14 6.42 -13.73
C ASN A 194 -6.89 6.53 -12.22
N LEU A 195 -5.62 6.66 -11.86
CA LEU A 195 -5.14 6.72 -10.48
C LEU A 195 -4.35 8.01 -10.21
N THR A 196 -4.75 9.12 -10.85
CA THR A 196 -4.08 10.43 -10.69
C THR A 196 -4.19 11.02 -9.29
N CYS A 197 -5.11 10.49 -8.47
CA CYS A 197 -5.33 10.89 -7.08
C CYS A 197 -4.39 10.20 -6.07
N ARG A 198 -3.51 9.29 -6.51
CA ARG A 198 -2.59 8.56 -5.63
C ARG A 198 -1.47 9.45 -5.11
N LEU A 199 -0.98 9.11 -3.92
CA LEU A 199 0.26 9.69 -3.41
C LEU A 199 1.44 9.28 -4.29
N SER A 200 2.46 10.13 -4.35
CA SER A 200 3.74 9.71 -4.91
C SER A 200 4.41 8.65 -4.03
N ASP A 201 5.28 7.84 -4.63
CA ASP A 201 6.01 6.81 -3.91
C ASP A 201 6.83 7.39 -2.75
N ASP A 202 7.44 8.56 -2.92
CA ASP A 202 8.22 9.19 -1.86
C ASP A 202 7.33 9.66 -0.69
N GLU A 203 6.17 10.28 -0.97
CA GLU A 203 5.22 10.69 0.08
C GLU A 203 4.69 9.50 0.87
N MET A 204 4.49 8.36 0.22
CA MET A 204 4.00 7.14 0.85
C MET A 204 5.10 6.39 1.61
N MET A 205 6.30 6.27 1.03
CA MET A 205 7.36 5.40 1.55
C MET A 205 8.17 6.05 2.67
N PHE A 206 8.21 7.38 2.74
CA PHE A 206 8.90 8.10 3.80
C PHE A 206 7.95 8.50 4.93
N ARG A 207 8.32 8.08 6.14
CA ARG A 207 7.80 8.68 7.37
C ARG A 207 8.85 9.56 8.00
N LEU A 208 8.53 10.84 8.13
CA LEU A 208 9.38 11.83 8.78
C LEU A 208 9.00 11.95 10.25
N TYR A 209 10.00 12.20 11.10
CA TYR A 209 9.82 12.27 12.54
C TYR A 209 10.37 13.57 13.10
N ASN A 210 9.57 14.21 13.94
CA ASN A 210 10.04 15.31 14.76
C ASN A 210 10.89 14.76 15.92
N ARG A 211 12.08 15.33 16.11
CA ARG A 211 13.05 14.90 17.14
C ARG A 211 12.50 15.02 18.56
N ASP A 212 11.82 16.13 18.88
CA ASP A 212 11.27 16.34 20.22
C ASP A 212 10.18 15.31 20.54
N ALA A 213 9.31 15.03 19.57
CA ALA A 213 8.30 13.99 19.69
C ALA A 213 8.91 12.59 19.87
N LEU A 214 10.00 12.28 19.15
CA LEU A 214 10.75 11.04 19.35
C LEU A 214 11.37 10.96 20.75
N ALA A 215 12.00 12.04 21.22
CA ALA A 215 12.61 12.11 22.54
C ALA A 215 11.58 11.88 23.66
N GLN A 216 10.39 12.49 23.55
CA GLN A 216 9.30 12.30 24.51
C GLN A 216 8.82 10.83 24.56
N ARG A 217 8.75 10.15 23.41
CA ARG A 217 8.37 8.72 23.34
C ARG A 217 9.43 7.79 23.95
N LEU A 218 10.69 8.22 23.99
CA LEU A 218 11.81 7.46 24.59
C LEU A 218 12.01 7.73 26.08
N ALA A 219 11.49 8.83 26.62
CA ALA A 219 11.64 9.22 28.03
C ALA A 219 11.24 8.13 29.05
N PRO A 220 10.22 7.26 28.81
CA PRO A 220 9.87 6.16 29.71
C PRO A 220 10.86 4.98 29.71
N SER A 221 11.67 4.82 28.66
CA SER A 221 12.49 3.62 28.39
C SER A 221 14.01 3.87 28.35
N MET A 222 14.48 5.11 28.48
CA MET A 222 15.91 5.44 28.44
C MET A 222 16.64 5.18 29.77
N PRO A 223 17.83 4.55 29.75
CA PRO A 223 18.76 4.54 30.89
C PRO A 223 19.14 5.97 31.30
N ARG A 224 19.29 6.23 32.61
CA ARG A 224 19.50 7.57 33.19
C ARG A 224 20.59 8.41 32.49
N HIS A 225 21.64 7.79 31.95
CA HIS A 225 22.76 8.49 31.34
C HIS A 225 22.39 9.34 30.09
N PHE A 226 21.36 8.95 29.32
CA PHE A 226 20.94 9.73 28.16
C PHE A 226 20.04 10.92 28.52
N ARG A 227 19.48 10.98 29.74
CA ARG A 227 18.67 12.11 30.21
C ARG A 227 19.50 13.36 30.49
N GLU A 228 20.80 13.20 30.72
CA GLU A 228 21.69 14.30 31.11
C GLU A 228 22.29 15.03 29.90
N CYS A 229 22.34 14.43 28.72
CA CYS A 229 22.84 15.07 27.50
C CYS A 229 21.85 16.05 26.85
N SER A 230 20.55 15.90 27.09
CA SER A 230 19.48 16.70 26.45
C SER A 230 18.95 17.85 27.32
N MET A 231 19.46 18.02 28.55
CA MET A 231 19.06 19.10 29.44
C MET A 231 20.27 19.86 29.99
N LYS A 232 20.90 20.68 29.15
CA LYS A 232 21.58 21.88 29.64
C LYS A 232 20.81 23.10 29.11
N PRO A 233 20.19 23.91 29.98
CA PRO A 233 19.70 25.20 29.54
C PRO A 233 20.92 26.06 29.18
N VAL A 234 20.85 26.69 28.01
CA VAL A 234 21.78 27.75 27.64
C VAL A 234 21.48 28.92 28.58
N SER A 235 22.42 29.20 29.48
CA SER A 235 22.49 30.43 30.28
C SER A 235 22.93 31.61 29.42
#